data_AF-A0A3D1BIE9-F1
#
_entry.id   AF-A0A3D1BIE9-F1
#
_cell.length_a   1.000
_cell.length_b   1.000
_cell.length_c   1.000
_cell.angle_alpha   90.00
_cell.angle_beta   90.00
_cell.angle_gamma   90.00
#
_symmetry.space_group_name_H-M   'P 1'
#
loop_
_entity.id
_entity.type
_entity.pdbx_description
1 polymer ?
#
loop_
_entity_poly.entity_id
_entity_poly.type
_entity_poly.pdbx_seq_one_letter_code
_entity_poly.pdbx_strand_id
1 'polypeptide(L)'
;MAKSITKQITFPVQLLKVLEPKAKMYGYSFPAYVRYVLTKEMEKEFEKKQLTVLEKELSKGLDKSIKDYKKGRTIALDSDEAIDKFFKTLDNEE
;
A
#
# COMPACT_ATOMS: atom_id res chain seq x y z
N MET A 1 2.26 18.34 -0.98
CA MET A 1 3.19 17.92 -2.05
C MET A 1 3.88 16.65 -1.61
N ALA A 2 3.88 15.58 -2.41
CA ALA A 2 4.60 14.34 -2.07
C ALA A 2 6.11 14.61 -1.98
N LYS A 3 6.80 14.05 -0.97
CA LYS A 3 8.26 14.18 -0.84
C LYS A 3 8.93 13.47 -2.02
N SER A 4 9.68 14.21 -2.86
CA SER A 4 10.46 13.65 -3.96
C SER A 4 11.92 13.46 -3.55
N ILE A 5 12.52 12.34 -3.95
CA ILE A 5 13.95 12.05 -3.74
C ILE A 5 14.63 11.92 -5.10
N THR A 6 15.73 12.64 -5.30
CA THR A 6 16.57 12.54 -6.51
C THR A 6 17.76 11.60 -6.24
N LYS A 7 18.04 10.70 -7.18
CA LYS A 7 19.19 9.79 -7.14
C LYS A 7 20.02 9.95 -8.41
N GLN A 8 21.34 10.04 -8.27
CA GLN A 8 22.28 10.06 -9.40
C GLN A 8 22.74 8.63 -9.71
N ILE A 9 22.85 8.30 -11.00
CA ILE A 9 23.24 6.98 -11.48
C ILE A 9 24.30 7.17 -12.58
N THR A 10 25.42 6.46 -12.47
CA THR A 10 26.50 6.48 -13.45
C THR A 10 26.35 5.32 -14.42
N PHE A 11 26.54 5.57 -15.72
CA PHE A 11 26.46 4.55 -16.77
C PHE A 11 27.76 4.48 -17.59
N PRO A 12 28.16 3.29 -18.04
CA PRO A 12 29.18 3.15 -19.08
C PRO A 12 28.73 3.87 -20.36
N VAL A 13 29.65 4.61 -21.00
CA VAL A 13 29.35 5.41 -22.20
C VAL A 13 28.78 4.55 -23.33
N GLN A 14 29.32 3.34 -23.53
CA GLN A 14 28.83 2.43 -24.57
C GLN A 14 27.38 1.98 -24.32
N LEU A 15 27.00 1.81 -23.05
CA LEU A 15 25.65 1.43 -22.68
C LEU A 15 24.66 2.58 -22.94
N LEU A 16 25.05 3.83 -22.63
CA LEU A 16 24.22 5.01 -22.93
C LEU A 16 23.94 5.16 -24.43
N LYS A 17 24.93 4.92 -25.29
CA LYS A 17 24.76 4.97 -26.74
C LYS A 17 23.67 4.02 -27.26
N VAL A 18 23.37 2.95 -26.53
CA VAL A 18 22.31 1.99 -26.89
C VAL A 18 20.98 2.34 -26.22
N LEU A 19 21.00 2.81 -24.97
CA LEU A 19 19.77 3.09 -24.21
C LEU A 19 19.09 4.40 -24.61
N GLU A 20 19.85 5.45 -24.95
CA GLU A 20 19.27 6.75 -25.32
C GLU A 20 18.40 6.67 -26.59
N PRO A 21 18.84 6.02 -27.70
CA PRO A 21 17.99 5.81 -28.87
C PRO A 21 16.74 5.01 -28.54
N LYS A 22 16.85 3.99 -27.67
CA LYS A 22 15.73 3.16 -27.25
C LYS A 22 14.69 3.96 -26.46
N ALA A 23 15.12 4.81 -25.52
CA ALA A 23 14.23 5.73 -24.82
C ALA A 23 13.51 6.67 -25.79
N LYS A 24 14.24 7.23 -26.76
CA LYS A 24 13.69 8.12 -27.80
C LYS A 24 12.68 7.41 -28.70
N MET A 25 12.94 6.15 -29.07
CA MET A 25 12.01 5.33 -29.88
C MET A 25 10.65 5.17 -29.20
N TYR A 26 10.62 5.09 -27.88
CA TYR A 26 9.38 5.04 -27.08
C TYR A 26 8.79 6.42 -26.75
N GLY A 27 9.39 7.51 -27.27
CA GLY A 27 8.92 8.87 -27.01
C GLY A 27 9.21 9.39 -25.59
N TYR A 28 10.09 8.74 -24.83
CA TYR A 28 10.45 9.14 -23.48
C TYR A 28 11.79 9.89 -23.43
N SER A 29 11.94 10.79 -22.47
CA SER A 29 13.26 11.23 -22.04
C SER A 29 14.01 10.07 -21.39
N PHE A 30 15.34 10.04 -21.51
CA PHE A 30 16.14 8.97 -20.91
C PHE A 30 15.88 8.79 -19.39
N PRO A 31 15.81 9.84 -18.56
CA PRO A 31 15.45 9.69 -17.15
C PRO A 31 14.06 9.09 -16.91
N ALA A 32 13.07 9.46 -17.74
CA ALA A 32 11.72 8.88 -17.64
C ALA A 32 11.73 7.38 -17.98
N TYR A 33 12.49 6.99 -19.00
CA TYR A 33 12.67 5.59 -19.38
C TYR A 33 13.36 4.78 -18.27
N VAL A 34 14.44 5.30 -17.69
CA VAL A 34 15.12 4.66 -16.55
C VAL A 34 14.17 4.48 -15.36
N ARG A 35 13.41 5.53 -15.01
CA ARG A 35 12.39 5.45 -13.96
C ARG A 35 11.36 4.36 -14.26
N TYR A 36 10.86 4.30 -15.49
CA TYR A 36 9.88 3.30 -15.91
C TYR A 36 10.42 1.88 -15.75
N VAL A 37 11.62 1.59 -16.26
CA VAL A 37 12.22 0.26 -16.20
C VAL A 37 12.40 -0.19 -14.74
N LEU A 38 13.02 0.66 -13.91
CA LEU A 38 13.23 0.35 -12.49
C LEU A 38 11.91 0.16 -11.73
N THR A 39 10.88 0.95 -12.05
CA THR A 39 9.58 0.83 -11.39
C THR A 39 8.88 -0.46 -11.82
N LYS A 40 8.90 -0.80 -13.12
CA LYS A 40 8.27 -2.01 -13.64
C LYS A 40 8.94 -3.29 -13.16
N GLU A 41 10.26 -3.30 -13.04
CA GLU A 41 11.00 -4.42 -12.45
C GLU A 41 10.55 -4.70 -11.00
N MET A 42 10.32 -3.64 -10.23
CA MET A 42 9.98 -3.74 -8.81
C MET A 42 8.47 -3.78 -8.50
N GLU A 43 7.60 -3.70 -9.51
CA GLU A 43 6.15 -3.56 -9.32
C GLU A 43 5.58 -4.74 -8.51
N LYS A 44 5.89 -5.98 -8.91
CA LYS A 44 5.43 -7.19 -8.22
C LYS A 44 6.01 -7.34 -6.82
N GLU A 45 7.28 -6.98 -6.64
CA GLU A 45 7.97 -6.98 -5.34
C GLU A 45 7.33 -5.97 -4.38
N PHE A 46 6.99 -4.79 -4.88
CA PHE A 46 6.32 -3.74 -4.13
C PHE A 46 4.91 -4.19 -3.71
N GLU A 47 4.11 -4.72 -4.64
CA GLU A 47 2.78 -5.25 -4.34
C GLU A 47 2.82 -6.36 -3.30
N LYS A 48 3.74 -7.32 -3.45
CA LYS A 48 3.92 -8.41 -2.48
C LYS A 48 4.25 -7.88 -1.09
N LYS A 49 5.14 -6.88 -0.99
CA LYS A 49 5.47 -6.26 0.30
C LYS A 49 4.28 -5.53 0.92
N GLN A 50 3.49 -4.83 0.11
CA GLN A 50 2.27 -4.16 0.58
C GLN A 50 1.23 -5.17 1.09
N LEU A 51 1.01 -6.27 0.37
CA LEU A 51 0.17 -7.38 0.80
C LEU A 51 0.64 -7.95 2.14
N THR A 52 1.94 -8.19 2.32
CA THR A 52 2.49 -8.69 3.59
C THR A 52 2.29 -7.71 4.75
N VAL A 53 2.37 -6.39 4.50
CA VAL A 53 2.10 -5.38 5.53
C VAL A 53 0.62 -5.40 5.92
N LEU A 54 -0.27 -5.42 4.93
CA LEU A 54 -1.72 -5.50 5.15
C LEU A 54 -2.10 -6.78 5.91
N GLU A 55 -1.55 -7.93 5.53
CA GLU A 55 -1.75 -9.22 6.21
C GLU A 55 -1.33 -9.17 7.68
N LYS A 56 -0.19 -8.52 7.98
CA LYS A 56 0.30 -8.36 9.36
C LYS A 56 -0.61 -7.46 10.18
N GLU A 57 -1.10 -6.36 9.61
CA GLU A 57 -2.03 -5.46 10.29
C GLU A 57 -3.38 -6.15 10.53
N LEU A 58 -3.91 -6.84 9.51
CA LEU A 58 -5.14 -7.61 9.62
C LEU A 58 -5.03 -8.70 10.68
N SER A 59 -3.93 -9.46 10.69
CA SER A 59 -3.68 -10.51 11.69
C SER A 59 -3.66 -9.95 13.11
N LYS A 60 -2.99 -8.81 13.32
CA LYS A 60 -2.99 -8.12 14.63
C LYS A 60 -4.39 -7.67 15.04
N GLY A 61 -5.18 -7.16 14.10
CA GLY A 61 -6.58 -6.76 14.32
C GLY A 61 -7.46 -7.94 14.72
N LEU A 62 -7.32 -9.08 14.03
CA LEU A 62 -8.03 -10.32 14.34
C LEU A 62 -7.63 -10.87 15.71
N ASP A 63 -6.34 -10.94 16.02
CA ASP A 63 -5.86 -11.39 17.33
C ASP A 63 -6.40 -10.54 18.48
N LYS A 64 -6.44 -9.22 18.28
CA LYS A 64 -7.02 -8.29 19.25
C LYS A 64 -8.52 -8.56 19.42
N SER A 65 -9.25 -8.71 18.31
CA SER A 65 -10.70 -8.97 18.32
C SER A 65 -11.04 -10.29 19.02
N ILE A 66 -10.28 -11.36 18.76
CA ILE A 66 -10.42 -12.65 19.44
C ILE A 66 -10.17 -12.52 20.95
N LYS A 67 -9.15 -11.75 21.35
CA LYS A 67 -8.85 -11.49 22.77
C LYS A 67 -9.96 -10.70 23.44
N ASP A 68 -10.52 -9.71 22.77
CA ASP A 68 -11.59 -8.88 23.31
C ASP A 68 -12.89 -9.67 23.44
N TYR A 69 -13.20 -10.55 22.47
CA TYR A 69 -14.30 -11.51 22.57
C TYR A 69 -14.15 -12.45 23.76
N LYS A 70 -12.98 -13.09 23.90
CA LYS A 70 -12.69 -13.99 25.05
C LYS A 70 -12.77 -13.29 26.41
N LYS A 71 -12.53 -11.98 26.45
CA LYS A 71 -12.60 -11.16 27.67
C LYS A 71 -13.99 -10.59 27.92
N GLY A 72 -14.99 -10.92 27.11
CA GLY A 72 -16.35 -10.37 27.22
C GLY A 72 -16.42 -8.87 26.93
N ARG A 73 -15.44 -8.31 26.20
CA ARG A 73 -15.36 -6.88 25.84
C ARG A 73 -16.00 -6.59 24.47
N THR A 74 -16.84 -7.52 24.00
CA THR A 74 -17.59 -7.41 22.75
C THR A 74 -19.06 -7.63 23.06
N ILE A 75 -19.92 -6.82 22.45
CA ILE A 75 -21.37 -7.04 22.46
C ILE A 75 -21.76 -7.82 21.20
N ALA A 76 -22.66 -8.79 21.34
CA ALA A 76 -23.30 -9.42 20.20
C ALA A 76 -24.48 -8.55 19.76
N LEU A 77 -24.53 -8.17 18.49
CA LEU A 77 -25.66 -7.50 17.87
C LEU A 77 -26.32 -8.54 16.96
N ASP A 78 -27.25 -9.29 17.51
CA ASP A 78 -27.87 -10.49 16.91
C ASP A 78 -29.25 -10.23 16.29
N SER A 79 -29.71 -8.98 16.35
CA SER A 79 -31.01 -8.54 15.84
C SER A 79 -30.94 -7.10 15.34
N ASP A 80 -31.81 -6.77 14.39
CA ASP A 80 -31.93 -5.40 13.86
C ASP A 80 -32.23 -4.39 14.97
N GLU A 81 -33.05 -4.78 15.96
CA GLU A 81 -33.36 -3.97 17.14
C GLU A 81 -32.13 -3.71 18.03
N ALA A 82 -31.26 -4.72 18.21
CA ALA A 82 -30.01 -4.57 18.97
C ALA A 82 -29.03 -3.64 18.26
N ILE A 83 -28.95 -3.73 16.93
CA ILE A 83 -28.12 -2.85 16.09
C ILE A 83 -28.60 -1.39 16.22
N ASP A 84 -29.89 -1.15 16.02
CA ASP A 84 -30.49 0.19 16.12
C ASP A 84 -30.31 0.81 17.50
N LYS A 85 -30.46 0.01 18.55
CA LYS A 85 -30.26 0.47 19.93
C LYS A 85 -28.81 0.86 20.20
N PHE A 86 -27.84 0.09 19.68
CA PHE A 86 -26.42 0.38 19.83
C PHE A 86 -26.02 1.69 19.16
N PHE A 87 -26.48 1.94 17.93
CA PHE A 87 -26.18 3.20 17.23
C PHE A 87 -26.84 4.40 17.91
N LYS A 88 -28.07 4.26 18.41
CA LYS A 88 -28.73 5.33 19.19
C LYS A 88 -27.99 5.64 20.50
N THR A 89 -27.34 4.67 21.14
CA THR A 89 -26.51 4.95 22.32
C THR A 89 -25.23 5.73 21.98
N LEU A 90 -24.67 5.55 20.79
CA LEU A 90 -23.48 6.29 20.34
C LEU A 90 -23.83 7.76 20.00
N ASP A 91 -25.02 8.00 19.44
CA ASP A 91 -25.48 9.35 19.08
C ASP A 91 -25.88 10.21 20.31
N ASN A 92 -26.06 9.61 21.49
CA ASN A 92 -26.44 10.30 22.73
C ASN A 92 -25.25 10.54 23.69
N GLU A 93 -24.03 10.15 23.31
CA GLU A 93 -22.80 10.38 24.09
C GLU A 93 -21.98 11.61 23.62
N GLU A 94 -22.52 12.46 22.73
CA GLU A 94 -22.05 13.83 22.43
C GLU A 94 -22.77 14.90 23.27
#